data_AF-A0A1B8Y7I1-F1
#
_entry.id   AF-A0A1B8Y7I1-F1
#
_cell.length_a   1.000
_cell.length_b   1.000
_cell.length_c   1.000
_cell.angle_alpha   90.00
_cell.angle_beta   90.00
_cell.angle_gamma   90.00
#
_symmetry.space_group_name_H-M   'P 1'
#
loop_
_entity.id
_entity.type
_entity.pdbx_description
1 polymer ?
#
loop_
_entity_poly.entity_id
_entity_poly.type
_entity_poly.pdbx_seq_one_letter_code
_entity_poly.pdbx_strand_id
1 'polypeptide(L)'
;PVILQAPPSVYEGDPLTLRCYSAYIKPVNVTFYKDNVTISSSPTDSLTLGASVGMAGTYRCKAFQPTEFNHYAPYSSPDIAITIQELFPRPEIRADKDGVQGGDVLTLSCHTALNPARGATQLQFAFYRNGHNVQGFSSSSNYTIQSARPQDSGNYTCDTAAPSVSVTKGSPGISIHIHGEYEVLIGSSGRYSQCFI
;
A
#
# COMPACT_ATOMS: atom_id res chain seq x y z
N PRO A 1 31.47 18.57 13.72
CA PRO A 1 30.91 17.21 13.51
C PRO A 1 29.38 17.28 13.41
N VAL A 2 28.74 16.39 12.65
CA VAL A 2 27.28 16.32 12.54
C VAL A 2 26.76 14.97 13.01
N ILE A 3 25.52 14.94 13.51
CA ILE A 3 24.84 13.75 13.99
C ILE A 3 23.47 13.70 13.31
N LEU A 4 23.12 12.55 12.74
CA LEU A 4 21.77 12.33 12.26
C LEU A 4 20.87 11.93 13.42
N GLN A 5 19.85 12.73 13.69
CA GLN A 5 18.77 12.45 14.64
C GLN A 5 17.56 11.95 13.86
N ALA A 6 17.06 10.78 14.23
CA ALA A 6 15.87 10.17 13.66
C ALA A 6 15.26 9.18 14.66
N PRO A 7 13.96 8.86 14.55
CA PRO A 7 13.38 7.74 15.26
C PRO A 7 13.99 6.41 14.79
N PRO A 8 14.27 5.45 15.68
CA PRO A 8 14.83 4.14 15.30
C PRO A 8 13.81 3.24 14.57
N SER A 9 12.51 3.47 14.81
CA SER A 9 11.42 2.75 14.18
C SER A 9 10.21 3.67 13.98
N VAL A 10 9.55 3.56 12.82
CA VAL A 10 8.37 4.36 12.44
C VAL A 10 7.35 3.44 11.77
N TYR A 11 6.06 3.69 11.93
CA TYR A 11 5.03 2.96 11.19
C TYR A 11 4.83 3.54 9.79
N GLU A 12 4.50 2.68 8.83
CA GLU A 12 4.10 3.09 7.49
C GLU A 12 2.93 4.11 7.54
N GLY A 13 3.07 5.18 6.76
CA GLY A 13 2.13 6.30 6.71
C GLY A 13 2.43 7.42 7.73
N ASP A 14 3.19 7.15 8.78
CA ASP A 14 3.57 8.18 9.76
C ASP A 14 4.69 9.10 9.22
N PRO A 15 4.85 10.32 9.75
CA PRO A 15 5.93 11.22 9.34
C PRO A 15 7.30 10.71 9.83
N LEU A 16 8.22 10.51 8.89
CA LEU A 16 9.63 10.26 9.17
C LEU A 16 10.41 11.58 9.11
N THR A 17 10.72 12.14 10.27
CA THR A 17 11.55 13.35 10.38
C THR A 17 13.01 13.00 10.63
N LEU A 18 13.88 13.41 9.71
CA LEU A 18 15.33 13.33 9.79
C LEU A 18 15.89 14.71 10.11
N ARG A 19 16.84 14.78 11.05
CA ARG A 19 17.52 16.03 11.40
C ARG A 19 19.02 15.86 11.46
N CYS A 20 19.75 16.63 10.67
CA CYS A 20 21.20 16.71 10.72
C CYS A 20 21.61 17.76 11.76
N TYR A 21 21.93 17.30 12.96
CA TYR A 21 22.24 18.15 14.09
C TYR A 21 23.74 18.45 14.19
N SER A 22 24.06 19.65 14.68
CA SER A 22 25.40 20.08 15.05
C SER A 22 25.31 20.96 16.28
N ALA A 23 26.23 20.76 17.23
CA ALA A 23 26.24 21.49 18.50
C ALA A 23 26.64 22.96 18.35
N TYR A 24 27.38 23.30 17.28
CA TYR A 24 28.01 24.62 17.13
C TYR A 24 27.22 25.54 16.20
N ILE A 25 26.79 25.02 15.06
CA ILE A 25 26.13 25.80 14.01
C ILE A 25 25.03 24.98 13.38
N LYS A 26 23.85 25.58 13.20
CA LYS A 26 22.72 24.94 12.52
C LYS A 26 23.10 24.64 11.07
N PRO A 27 23.11 23.36 10.65
CA PRO A 27 23.45 23.01 9.28
C PRO A 27 22.47 23.60 8.25
N VAL A 28 23.01 24.01 7.10
CA VAL A 28 22.26 24.46 5.93
C VAL A 28 22.74 23.70 4.70
N ASN A 29 21.91 23.63 3.66
CA ASN A 29 22.21 22.87 2.44
C ASN A 29 22.65 21.42 2.75
N VAL A 30 21.84 20.75 3.57
CA VAL A 30 22.10 19.39 4.04
C VAL A 30 21.68 18.38 2.99
N THR A 31 22.53 17.41 2.71
CA THR A 31 22.19 16.24 1.89
C THR A 31 21.91 15.05 2.78
N PHE A 32 20.76 14.40 2.58
CA PHE A 32 20.37 13.17 3.25
C PHE A 32 20.57 11.98 2.32
N TYR A 33 21.06 10.88 2.87
CA TYR A 33 21.32 9.64 2.15
C TYR A 33 20.57 8.48 2.80
N LYS A 34 20.12 7.54 1.96
CA LYS A 34 19.65 6.21 2.34
C LYS A 34 20.44 5.19 1.51
N ASP A 35 21.04 4.20 2.17
CA ASP A 35 21.82 3.13 1.53
C ASP A 35 22.85 3.70 0.54
N ASN A 36 23.55 4.75 0.98
CA ASN A 36 24.54 5.50 0.21
C ASN A 36 24.01 6.28 -1.03
N VAL A 37 22.69 6.28 -1.27
CA VAL A 37 22.04 7.04 -2.34
C VAL A 37 21.42 8.31 -1.77
N THR A 38 21.59 9.43 -2.47
CA THR A 38 20.97 10.70 -2.08
C THR A 38 19.45 10.58 -2.19
N ILE A 39 18.74 10.78 -1.08
CA ILE A 39 17.27 10.80 -1.06
C ILE A 39 16.71 12.22 -1.19
N SER A 40 17.42 13.21 -0.68
CA SER A 40 17.01 14.61 -0.75
C SER A 40 18.15 15.55 -0.37
N SER A 41 18.06 16.78 -0.86
CA SER A 41 18.84 17.91 -0.39
C SER A 41 17.89 18.95 0.21
N SER A 42 18.11 19.31 1.47
CA SER A 42 17.30 20.28 2.20
C SER A 42 18.08 21.59 2.39
N PRO A 43 17.45 22.76 2.20
CA PRO A 43 18.07 24.04 2.54
C PRO A 43 18.30 24.17 4.06
N THR A 44 17.56 23.42 4.87
CA THR A 44 17.63 23.43 6.33
C THR A 44 18.27 22.15 6.88
N ASP A 45 18.36 22.06 8.21
CA ASP A 45 18.90 20.90 8.93
C ASP A 45 17.93 19.71 8.98
N SER A 46 16.70 19.85 8.48
CA SER A 46 15.64 18.86 8.63
C SER A 46 14.99 18.45 7.31
N LEU A 47 14.49 17.24 7.27
CA LEU A 47 13.69 16.67 6.18
C LEU A 47 12.58 15.81 6.78
N THR A 48 11.34 16.01 6.34
CA THR A 48 10.21 15.16 6.72
C THR A 48 9.66 14.46 5.48
N LEU A 49 9.52 13.13 5.55
CA LEU A 49 9.02 12.27 4.49
C LEU A 49 7.86 11.43 5.03
N GLY A 50 6.95 10.98 4.16
CA GLY A 50 5.95 9.98 4.54
C GLY A 50 6.60 8.60 4.59
N ALA A 51 6.54 7.91 5.73
CA ALA A 51 7.13 6.59 5.88
C ALA A 51 6.45 5.57 4.95
N SER A 52 7.23 4.87 4.14
CA SER A 52 6.79 3.69 3.39
C SER A 52 7.73 2.53 3.65
N VAL A 53 7.27 1.28 3.47
CA VAL A 53 8.07 0.09 3.79
C VAL A 53 9.43 0.10 3.06
N GLY A 54 9.49 0.61 1.82
CA GLY A 54 10.73 0.76 1.05
C GLY A 54 11.74 1.77 1.62
N MET A 55 11.35 2.56 2.62
CA MET A 55 12.23 3.49 3.33
C MET A 55 13.06 2.82 4.43
N ALA A 56 12.82 1.55 4.76
CA ALA A 56 13.73 0.84 5.66
C ALA A 56 15.15 0.79 5.07
N GLY A 57 16.17 1.08 5.89
CA GLY A 57 17.55 1.11 5.42
C GLY A 57 18.49 1.89 6.33
N THR A 58 19.69 2.16 5.82
CA THR A 58 20.75 2.87 6.54
C THR A 58 20.81 4.33 6.10
N TYR A 59 20.81 5.25 7.06
CA TYR A 59 20.72 6.68 6.82
C TYR A 59 21.94 7.43 7.35
N ARG A 60 22.32 8.48 6.62
CA ARG A 60 23.31 9.47 7.05
C ARG A 60 22.99 10.84 6.48
N CYS A 61 23.47 11.88 7.15
CA CYS A 61 23.43 13.23 6.61
C CYS A 61 24.85 13.76 6.32
N LYS A 62 24.94 14.68 5.38
CA LYS A 62 26.14 15.44 5.07
C LYS A 62 25.82 16.92 5.04
N ALA A 63 26.61 17.73 5.73
CA ALA A 63 26.47 19.18 5.72
C ALA A 63 27.83 19.85 5.54
N PHE A 64 27.84 21.01 4.89
CA PHE A 64 29.03 21.86 4.84
C PHE A 64 29.01 22.78 6.06
N GLN A 65 30.09 22.76 6.85
CA GLN A 65 30.24 23.63 8.01
C GLN A 65 31.47 24.54 7.84
N PRO A 66 31.41 25.79 8.34
CA PRO A 66 32.57 26.65 8.41
C PRO A 66 33.61 26.06 9.36
N THR A 67 34.88 26.24 8.99
CA THR A 67 36.07 25.85 9.77
C THR A 67 36.79 27.10 10.28
N GLU A 68 37.80 26.92 11.13
CA GLU A 68 38.54 28.02 11.80
C GLU A 68 39.18 29.04 10.83
N PHE A 69 39.29 28.73 9.53
CA PHE A 69 39.88 29.60 8.49
C PHE A 69 38.89 30.08 7.43
N ASN A 70 37.60 30.19 7.76
CA ASN A 70 36.54 30.64 6.83
C ASN A 70 36.39 29.74 5.57
N HIS A 71 36.90 28.50 5.65
CA HIS A 71 36.71 27.46 4.63
C HIS A 71 35.52 26.59 5.01
N TYR A 72 34.82 26.06 4.01
CA TYR A 72 33.72 25.12 4.20
C TYR A 72 34.22 23.69 4.00
N ALA A 73 34.09 22.86 5.04
CA ALA A 73 34.41 21.44 4.95
C ALA A 73 33.13 20.59 5.04
N PRO A 74 33.05 19.49 4.28
CA PRO A 74 31.95 18.55 4.41
C PRO A 74 32.10 17.68 5.66
N TYR A 75 31.06 17.64 6.49
CA TYR A 75 30.94 16.72 7.61
C TYR A 75 29.81 15.72 7.34
N SER A 76 30.09 14.45 7.57
CA SER A 76 29.10 13.38 7.50
C SER A 76 28.82 12.81 8.88
N SER A 77 27.56 12.45 9.12
CA SER A 77 27.19 11.71 10.32
C SER A 77 27.63 10.25 10.19
N PRO A 78 27.75 9.52 11.31
CA PRO A 78 27.69 8.07 11.29
C PRO A 78 26.38 7.58 10.65
N ASP A 79 26.42 6.33 10.23
CA ASP A 79 25.27 5.60 9.70
C ASP A 79 24.34 5.14 10.84
N ILE A 80 23.03 5.30 10.66
CA ILE A 80 22.01 4.74 11.54
C ILE A 80 21.01 3.90 10.75
N ALA A 81 20.58 2.77 11.30
CA ALA A 81 19.53 1.97 10.71
C ALA A 81 18.15 2.48 11.15
N ILE A 82 17.25 2.69 10.20
CA ILE A 82 15.85 3.05 10.45
C ILE A 82 14.99 1.90 9.94
N THR A 83 14.10 1.42 10.80
CA THR A 83 13.14 0.36 10.46
C THR A 83 11.75 0.95 10.24
N ILE A 84 11.01 0.41 9.27
CA ILE A 84 9.62 0.80 9.02
C ILE A 84 8.72 -0.39 9.34
N GLN A 85 7.79 -0.19 10.27
CA GLN A 85 6.79 -1.17 10.64
C GLN A 85 5.61 -1.08 9.68
N GLU A 86 5.32 -2.17 8.97
CA GLU A 86 4.23 -2.22 8.02
C GLU A 86 2.86 -2.05 8.72
N LEU A 87 1.97 -1.26 8.11
CA LEU A 87 0.64 -0.99 8.66
C LEU A 87 -0.31 -2.17 8.45
N PHE A 88 -0.36 -2.70 7.23
CA PHE A 88 -1.03 -3.94 6.86
C PHE A 88 -0.34 -4.51 5.62
N PRO A 89 -0.23 -5.84 5.46
CA PRO A 89 0.38 -6.43 4.27
C PRO A 89 -0.48 -6.19 3.04
N ARG A 90 0.10 -6.46 1.86
CA ARG A 90 -0.66 -6.45 0.59
C ARG A 90 -1.93 -7.31 0.73
N PRO A 91 -3.12 -6.80 0.38
CA PRO A 91 -4.36 -7.54 0.55
C PRO A 91 -4.46 -8.72 -0.43
N GLU A 92 -5.32 -9.68 -0.09
CA GLU A 92 -5.63 -10.85 -0.88
C GLU A 92 -7.13 -10.84 -1.21
N ILE A 93 -7.46 -10.88 -2.50
CA ILE A 93 -8.85 -11.03 -2.95
C ILE A 93 -9.19 -12.52 -3.03
N ARG A 94 -10.37 -12.90 -2.52
CA ARG A 94 -10.88 -14.27 -2.53
C ARG A 94 -12.31 -14.30 -3.04
N ALA A 95 -12.66 -15.37 -3.75
CA ALA A 95 -14.04 -15.69 -4.08
C ALA A 95 -14.57 -16.71 -3.06
N ASP A 96 -15.88 -16.66 -2.80
CA ASP A 96 -16.56 -17.66 -1.98
C ASP A 96 -16.72 -19.02 -2.68
N LYS A 97 -16.47 -19.08 -4.00
CA LYS A 97 -16.54 -20.29 -4.83
C LYS A 97 -15.52 -20.28 -5.96
N ASP A 98 -15.07 -21.48 -6.36
CA ASP A 98 -14.08 -21.67 -7.44
C ASP A 98 -14.68 -21.70 -8.86
N GLY A 99 -15.99 -21.93 -8.97
CA GLY A 99 -16.73 -21.95 -10.24
C GLY A 99 -18.07 -21.24 -10.10
N VAL A 100 -18.44 -20.45 -11.10
CA VAL A 100 -19.63 -19.58 -11.07
C VAL A 100 -20.50 -19.88 -12.28
N GLN A 101 -21.77 -20.23 -12.05
CA GLN A 101 -22.77 -20.39 -13.11
C GLN A 101 -23.63 -19.14 -13.24
N GLY A 102 -24.30 -19.00 -14.39
CA GLY A 102 -25.27 -17.94 -14.61
C GLY A 102 -26.37 -18.02 -13.56
N GLY A 103 -26.73 -16.87 -12.98
CA GLY A 103 -27.74 -16.79 -11.93
C GLY A 103 -27.19 -16.94 -10.51
N ASP A 104 -25.96 -17.43 -10.33
CA ASP A 104 -25.34 -17.57 -9.01
C ASP A 104 -25.16 -16.25 -8.27
N VAL A 105 -25.22 -16.29 -6.94
CA VAL A 105 -24.70 -15.22 -6.09
C VAL A 105 -23.20 -15.44 -5.90
N LEU A 106 -22.36 -14.49 -6.30
CA LEU A 106 -20.90 -14.52 -6.12
C LEU A 106 -20.49 -13.44 -5.12
N THR A 107 -19.71 -13.80 -4.09
CA THR A 107 -19.14 -12.83 -3.15
C THR A 107 -17.62 -12.85 -3.23
N LEU A 108 -17.04 -11.68 -3.51
CA LEU A 108 -15.62 -11.43 -3.44
C LEU A 108 -15.29 -10.74 -2.11
N SER A 109 -14.30 -11.24 -1.39
CA SER A 109 -13.80 -10.67 -0.14
C SER A 109 -12.36 -10.20 -0.27
N CYS A 110 -12.05 -9.05 0.32
CA CYS A 110 -10.72 -8.46 0.37
C CYS A 110 -10.14 -8.66 1.77
N HIS A 111 -9.10 -9.48 1.88
CA HIS A 111 -8.49 -9.86 3.15
C HIS A 111 -7.17 -9.13 3.37
N THR A 112 -7.03 -8.46 4.51
CA THR A 112 -5.74 -8.01 5.03
C THR A 112 -5.79 -7.99 6.56
N ALA A 113 -4.62 -7.91 7.19
CA ALA A 113 -4.49 -7.86 8.64
C ALA A 113 -3.79 -6.55 9.05
N LEU A 114 -4.53 -5.71 9.77
CA LEU A 114 -3.96 -4.50 10.36
C LEU A 114 -2.97 -4.86 11.46
N ASN A 115 -1.86 -4.14 11.54
CA ASN A 115 -0.91 -4.26 12.63
C ASN A 115 -1.63 -4.01 13.97
N PRO A 116 -1.54 -4.92 14.96
CA PRO A 116 -2.25 -4.78 16.24
C PRO A 116 -1.95 -3.47 16.97
N ALA A 117 -0.73 -2.94 16.82
CA ALA A 117 -0.34 -1.65 17.40
C ALA A 117 -1.08 -0.45 16.78
N ARG A 118 -1.74 -0.66 15.64
CA ARG A 118 -2.49 0.35 14.88
C ARG A 118 -3.99 0.04 14.80
N GLY A 119 -4.52 -0.75 15.75
CA GLY A 119 -5.92 -1.21 15.76
C GLY A 119 -7.00 -0.12 15.70
N ALA A 120 -6.67 1.14 16.01
CA ALA A 120 -7.60 2.27 15.88
C ALA A 120 -7.74 2.80 14.43
N THR A 121 -6.88 2.37 13.50
CA THR A 121 -6.93 2.80 12.10
C THR A 121 -8.07 2.09 11.37
N GLN A 122 -8.98 2.88 10.79
CA GLN A 122 -10.07 2.35 9.99
C GLN A 122 -9.62 2.07 8.55
N LEU A 123 -9.86 0.85 8.09
CA LEU A 123 -9.63 0.43 6.71
C LEU A 123 -10.88 0.66 5.84
N GLN A 124 -10.63 1.00 4.58
CA GLN A 124 -11.64 1.08 3.54
C GLN A 124 -11.23 0.22 2.34
N PHE A 125 -12.20 -0.34 1.65
CA PHE A 125 -11.99 -1.31 0.58
C PHE A 125 -12.72 -0.87 -0.69
N ALA A 126 -12.06 -1.04 -1.83
CA ALA A 126 -12.62 -0.83 -3.16
C ALA A 126 -12.38 -2.06 -4.03
N PHE A 127 -13.28 -2.34 -4.96
CA PHE A 127 -13.19 -3.48 -5.88
C PHE A 127 -13.17 -3.01 -7.32
N TYR A 128 -12.40 -3.73 -8.13
CA TYR A 128 -12.21 -3.43 -9.55
C TYR A 128 -12.39 -4.68 -10.39
N ARG A 129 -12.95 -4.52 -11.58
CA ARG A 129 -13.06 -5.55 -12.61
C ARG A 129 -12.43 -5.05 -13.89
N ASN A 130 -11.43 -5.76 -14.40
CA ASN A 130 -10.66 -5.36 -15.59
C ASN A 130 -10.12 -3.92 -15.49
N GLY A 131 -9.73 -3.50 -14.27
CA GLY A 131 -9.25 -2.14 -13.98
C GLY A 131 -10.36 -1.09 -13.77
N HIS A 132 -11.62 -1.41 -14.02
CA HIS A 132 -12.75 -0.50 -13.77
C HIS A 132 -13.27 -0.65 -12.35
N ASN A 133 -13.51 0.46 -11.66
CA ASN A 133 -14.09 0.43 -10.32
C ASN A 133 -15.54 -0.07 -10.37
N VAL A 134 -15.83 -1.15 -9.64
CA VAL A 134 -17.17 -1.74 -9.49
C VAL A 134 -17.77 -1.51 -8.10
N GLN A 135 -16.92 -1.20 -7.12
CA GLN A 135 -17.31 -0.73 -5.80
C GLN A 135 -16.27 0.27 -5.30
N GLY A 136 -16.70 1.49 -4.96
CA GLY A 136 -15.85 2.52 -4.39
C GLY A 136 -15.42 2.21 -2.95
N PHE A 137 -14.49 3.02 -2.41
CA PHE A 137 -14.00 2.86 -1.04
C PHE A 137 -15.14 2.94 -0.03
N SER A 138 -15.27 1.89 0.78
CA SER A 138 -16.24 1.79 1.88
C SER A 138 -15.69 0.89 2.99
N SER A 139 -16.37 0.81 4.13
CA SER A 139 -16.00 -0.12 5.21
C SER A 139 -16.28 -1.59 4.87
N SER A 140 -17.01 -1.88 3.78
CA SER A 140 -17.31 -3.25 3.37
C SER A 140 -16.10 -3.89 2.71
N SER A 141 -15.53 -4.91 3.36
CA SER A 141 -14.49 -5.77 2.78
C SER A 141 -15.03 -6.76 1.75
N ASN A 142 -16.32 -6.68 1.39
CA ASN A 142 -16.98 -7.61 0.49
C ASN A 142 -17.65 -6.86 -0.68
N TYR A 143 -17.66 -7.50 -1.84
CA TYR A 143 -18.40 -7.10 -3.05
C TYR A 143 -19.22 -8.30 -3.52
N THR A 144 -20.53 -8.12 -3.74
CA THR A 144 -21.45 -9.21 -4.08
C THR A 144 -22.15 -8.95 -5.41
N ILE A 145 -22.12 -9.95 -6.28
CA ILE A 145 -22.90 -10.02 -7.52
C ILE A 145 -24.10 -10.92 -7.23
N GLN A 146 -25.29 -10.34 -7.20
CA GLN A 146 -26.51 -11.05 -6.78
C GLN A 146 -27.02 -12.08 -7.80
N SER A 147 -26.70 -11.88 -9.09
CA SER A 147 -27.07 -12.79 -10.16
C SER A 147 -26.01 -12.71 -11.23
N ALA A 148 -25.08 -13.67 -11.21
CA ALA A 148 -23.90 -13.72 -12.05
C ALA A 148 -24.28 -13.86 -13.53
N ARG A 149 -23.62 -13.10 -14.40
CA ARG A 149 -23.81 -13.17 -15.85
C ARG A 149 -22.47 -13.37 -16.56
N PRO A 150 -22.46 -13.91 -17.79
CA PRO A 150 -21.22 -14.04 -18.56
C PRO A 150 -20.43 -12.73 -18.70
N GLN A 151 -21.13 -11.59 -18.78
CA GLN A 151 -20.51 -10.25 -18.86
C GLN A 151 -19.82 -9.81 -17.56
N ASP A 152 -20.10 -10.49 -16.45
CA ASP A 152 -19.42 -10.25 -15.19
C ASP A 152 -18.08 -10.98 -15.10
N SER A 153 -17.75 -11.86 -16.04
CA SER A 153 -16.42 -12.48 -16.10
C SER A 153 -15.30 -11.44 -16.25
N GLY A 154 -14.15 -11.70 -15.65
CA GLY A 154 -12.99 -10.82 -15.77
C GLY A 154 -11.94 -11.04 -14.69
N ASN A 155 -10.92 -10.19 -14.73
CA ASN A 155 -9.90 -10.12 -13.69
C ASN A 155 -10.35 -9.16 -12.60
N TYR A 156 -10.46 -9.66 -11.38
CA TYR A 156 -10.90 -8.92 -10.21
C TYR A 156 -9.73 -8.59 -9.28
N THR A 157 -9.66 -7.35 -8.82
CA THR A 157 -8.71 -6.90 -7.80
C THR A 157 -9.45 -6.12 -6.71
N CYS A 158 -8.83 -6.03 -5.52
CA CYS A 158 -9.29 -5.13 -4.48
C CYS A 158 -8.17 -4.22 -3.99
N ASP A 159 -8.52 -2.98 -3.64
CA ASP A 159 -7.64 -2.05 -2.97
C ASP A 159 -8.09 -1.87 -1.53
N THR A 160 -7.14 -1.87 -0.60
CA THR A 160 -7.36 -1.51 0.81
C THR A 160 -6.62 -0.22 1.13
N ALA A 161 -7.33 0.74 1.72
CA ALA A 161 -6.82 2.05 2.11
C ALA A 161 -6.98 2.28 3.61
N ALA A 162 -6.01 2.98 4.21
CA ALA A 162 -6.09 3.62 5.52
C ALA A 162 -6.02 5.15 5.32
N PRO A 163 -7.17 5.83 5.15
CA PRO A 163 -7.20 7.25 4.80
C PRO A 163 -6.56 8.16 5.85
N SER A 164 -6.57 7.78 7.13
CA SER A 164 -5.99 8.57 8.22
C SER A 164 -4.47 8.76 8.10
N VAL A 165 -3.79 7.90 7.34
CA VAL A 165 -2.33 7.92 7.15
C VAL A 165 -1.93 7.79 5.68
N SER A 166 -2.88 7.96 4.76
CA SER A 166 -2.64 7.97 3.31
C SER A 166 -1.92 6.73 2.77
N VAL A 167 -2.18 5.55 3.34
CA VAL A 167 -1.62 4.27 2.87
C VAL A 167 -2.68 3.51 2.08
N THR A 168 -2.36 3.11 0.85
CA THR A 168 -3.23 2.28 0.00
C THR A 168 -2.42 1.16 -0.63
N LYS A 169 -2.94 -0.08 -0.59
CA LYS A 169 -2.32 -1.25 -1.22
C LYS A 169 -3.36 -2.05 -2.00
N GLY A 170 -3.00 -2.48 -3.19
CA GLY A 170 -3.83 -3.32 -4.05
C GLY A 170 -3.45 -4.80 -4.01
N SER A 171 -4.43 -5.68 -4.18
CA SER A 171 -4.25 -7.12 -4.23
C SER A 171 -3.69 -7.55 -5.59
N PRO A 172 -3.07 -8.74 -5.69
CA PRO A 172 -3.03 -9.47 -6.96
C PRO A 172 -4.46 -9.70 -7.49
N GLY A 173 -4.57 -9.90 -8.81
CA GLY A 173 -5.86 -10.18 -9.45
C GLY A 173 -6.21 -11.67 -9.45
N ILE A 174 -7.52 -11.97 -9.39
CA ILE A 174 -8.07 -13.30 -9.63
C ILE A 174 -8.98 -13.27 -10.85
N SER A 175 -8.87 -14.28 -11.71
CA SER A 175 -9.73 -14.41 -12.88
C SER A 175 -10.98 -15.20 -12.52
N ILE A 176 -12.15 -14.60 -12.71
CA ILE A 176 -13.44 -15.25 -12.55
C ILE A 176 -14.06 -15.45 -13.92
N HIS A 177 -14.49 -16.68 -14.20
CA HIS A 177 -15.23 -17.02 -15.41
C HIS A 177 -16.63 -17.51 -15.02
N ILE A 178 -17.64 -16.87 -15.61
CA ILE A 178 -19.05 -17.18 -15.35
C ILE A 178 -19.62 -17.91 -16.56
N HIS A 179 -19.99 -19.18 -16.35
CA HIS A 179 -20.59 -20.00 -17.39
C HIS A 179 -22.06 -19.63 -17.58
N GLY A 180 -22.51 -19.44 -18.82
CA GLY A 180 -23.93 -19.18 -19.08
C GLY A 180 -24.80 -20.41 -18.88
N GLU A 181 -25.94 -20.27 -18.21
CA GLU A 181 -27.05 -21.20 -18.40
C GLU A 181 -27.67 -20.91 -19.77
N TYR A 182 -27.61 -21.86 -20.70
CA TYR A 182 -28.45 -21.83 -21.89
C TYR A 182 -29.85 -22.31 -21.49
N GLU A 183 -30.83 -21.42 -21.36
CA GLU A 183 -32.24 -21.82 -21.41
C GLU A 183 -32.55 -22.31 -22.83
N VAL A 184 -32.55 -23.63 -23.03
CA VAL A 184 -33.11 -24.24 -24.23
C VAL A 184 -34.63 -24.14 -24.13
N LEU A 185 -35.22 -23.11 -24.74
CA LEU A 185 -36.66 -23.06 -25.00
C LEU A 185 -37.03 -24.08 -26.09
N ILE A 186 -37.10 -25.36 -25.74
CA ILE A 186 -37.87 -26.33 -26.53
C ILE A 186 -39.32 -26.29 -26.04
N GLY A 187 -40.23 -26.03 -26.97
CA GLY A 187 -41.66 -25.97 -26.71
C GLY A 187 -42.19 -27.20 -25.95
N SER A 188 -43.12 -26.91 -25.05
CA SER A 188 -44.02 -27.83 -24.33
C SER A 188 -43.41 -28.89 -23.40
N SER A 189 -43.52 -28.58 -22.10
CA SER A 189 -43.56 -29.45 -20.91
C SER A 189 -42.34 -30.33 -20.60
N GLY A 190 -41.47 -29.83 -19.72
CA GLY A 190 -40.49 -30.65 -18.99
C GLY A 190 -39.20 -29.88 -18.70
N ARG A 191 -38.96 -29.49 -17.43
CA ARG A 191 -37.67 -28.91 -17.00
C ARG A 191 -36.68 -30.05 -16.73
N TYR A 192 -35.59 -30.11 -17.47
CA TYR A 192 -34.40 -30.87 -17.10
C TYR A 192 -33.15 -30.00 -17.32
N SER A 193 -32.33 -29.88 -16.27
CA SER A 193 -31.01 -29.26 -16.32
C SER A 193 -29.99 -30.30 -16.76
N GLN A 194 -29.28 -30.08 -17.87
CA GLN A 194 -28.22 -30.96 -18.32
C GLN A 194 -26.89 -30.20 -18.27
N CYS A 195 -25.95 -30.70 -17.44
CA CYS A 195 -24.57 -30.22 -17.42
C CYS A 195 -23.79 -30.93 -18.54
N PHE A 196 -23.11 -30.17 -19.40
CA PHE A 196 -22.08 -30.71 -20.30
C PHE A 196 -20.69 -30.35 -19.75
N ILE A 197 -19.80 -31.35 -19.80
CA ILE A 197 -18.43 -31.38 -19.25
C ILE A 197 -17.49 -30.51 -20.10
#